data_AF-A0A1W1V3S4-F1
#
_entry.id   AF-A0A1W1V3S4-F1
#
_cell.length_a   1.000
_cell.length_b   1.000
_cell.length_c   1.000
_cell.angle_alpha   90.00
_cell.angle_beta   90.00
_cell.angle_gamma   90.00
#
_symmetry.space_group_name_H-M   'P 1'
#
loop_
_entity.id
_entity.type
_entity.pdbx_description
1 polymer ?
#
loop_
_entity_poly.entity_id
_entity_poly.type
_entity_poly.pdbx_seq_one_letter_code
_entity_poly.pdbx_strand_id
1 'polypeptide(L)'
;MKVFSRLKYIFVVSMAVFIIGSSCIYAKANKNKQMEIELEKYMVESNDGKRYFDIDKAKSEKASDDILEMGNLINSMAKDWYNKDSKRINSIDIKKYPIREIFENLGYKVIWRNDSREIELYFKEELKYKFYENKFNTQYKIVDNVAYTSIEILDALDLDMNEKVKNKIIFVNKERLVPNFAYIKDGKFKEVDGDYIIIFWADWCSKCGSVTKALENQNLKNQKIVLVNLGKEEFFNKYFLSLNDSEETLFKSFKGEYVPTLFKIEKGVIKEKIIGGNDVVKFIKGI
;
A
#
# COMPACT_ATOMS: atom_id res chain seq x y z
N MET A 1 -44.20 -55.77 -37.65
CA MET A 1 -44.86 -55.39 -36.36
C MET A 1 -44.04 -55.64 -35.08
N LYS A 2 -42.71 -55.92 -35.13
CA LYS A 2 -41.88 -56.17 -33.92
C LYS A 2 -40.95 -55.00 -33.51
N VAL A 3 -40.87 -53.93 -34.30
CA VAL A 3 -39.98 -52.78 -34.04
C VAL A 3 -40.60 -51.79 -33.04
N PHE A 4 -41.94 -51.68 -33.00
CA PHE A 4 -42.65 -50.76 -32.11
C PHE A 4 -42.67 -51.17 -30.63
N SER A 5 -42.48 -52.45 -30.27
CA SER A 5 -42.46 -52.85 -28.86
C SER A 5 -41.10 -52.64 -28.20
N ARG A 6 -40.00 -52.68 -28.96
CA ARG A 6 -38.64 -52.44 -28.44
C ARG A 6 -38.36 -50.97 -28.18
N LEU A 7 -38.92 -50.06 -29.00
CA LEU A 7 -38.80 -48.61 -28.76
C LEU A 7 -39.55 -48.15 -27.49
N LYS A 8 -40.72 -48.73 -27.19
CA LYS A 8 -41.44 -48.42 -25.95
C LYS A 8 -40.68 -48.85 -24.69
N TYR A 9 -39.96 -49.98 -24.75
CA TYR A 9 -39.18 -50.47 -23.62
C TYR A 9 -37.93 -49.61 -23.35
N ILE A 10 -37.24 -49.17 -24.40
CA ILE A 10 -36.06 -48.30 -24.29
C ILE A 10 -36.46 -46.94 -23.71
N PHE A 11 -37.61 -46.39 -24.09
CA PHE A 11 -38.09 -45.11 -23.59
C PHE A 11 -38.53 -45.15 -22.12
N VAL A 12 -39.14 -46.26 -21.67
CA VAL A 12 -39.54 -46.42 -20.26
C VAL A 12 -38.32 -46.62 -19.35
N VAL A 13 -37.31 -47.38 -19.79
CA VAL A 13 -36.08 -47.59 -19.02
C VAL A 13 -35.24 -46.31 -18.98
N SER A 14 -35.12 -45.55 -20.07
CA SER A 14 -34.40 -44.28 -20.05
C SER A 14 -35.09 -43.22 -19.19
N MET A 15 -36.43 -43.18 -19.18
CA MET A 15 -37.20 -42.27 -18.33
C MET A 15 -37.10 -42.66 -16.84
N ALA A 16 -37.10 -43.95 -16.50
CA ALA A 16 -36.89 -44.43 -15.13
C ALA A 16 -35.47 -44.12 -14.61
N VAL A 17 -34.45 -44.32 -15.45
CA VAL A 17 -33.04 -43.98 -15.10
C VAL A 17 -32.87 -42.46 -14.97
N PHE A 18 -33.56 -41.66 -15.77
CA PHE A 18 -33.55 -40.20 -15.66
C PHE A 18 -34.28 -39.71 -14.39
N ILE A 19 -35.43 -40.31 -14.04
CA ILE A 19 -36.17 -39.97 -12.81
C ILE A 19 -35.36 -40.36 -11.56
N ILE A 20 -34.76 -41.57 -11.52
CA ILE A 20 -33.93 -42.02 -10.40
C ILE A 20 -32.63 -41.19 -10.30
N GLY A 21 -31.96 -40.93 -11.42
CA GLY A 21 -30.75 -40.10 -11.47
C GLY A 21 -30.99 -38.64 -11.06
N SER A 22 -32.11 -38.05 -11.51
CA SER A 22 -32.52 -36.70 -11.12
C SER A 22 -32.89 -36.63 -9.65
N SER A 23 -33.54 -37.68 -9.11
CA SER A 23 -33.89 -37.78 -7.69
C SER A 23 -32.64 -37.86 -6.79
N CYS A 24 -31.59 -38.58 -7.21
CA CYS A 24 -30.32 -38.64 -6.47
C CYS A 24 -29.54 -37.32 -6.51
N ILE A 25 -29.54 -36.60 -7.64
CA ILE A 25 -28.88 -35.29 -7.77
C ILE A 25 -29.65 -34.24 -6.96
N TYR A 26 -30.98 -34.26 -7.00
CA TYR A 26 -31.84 -33.37 -6.22
C TYR A 26 -31.74 -33.66 -4.72
N ALA A 27 -31.70 -34.94 -4.32
CA ALA A 27 -31.46 -35.34 -2.93
C ALA A 27 -30.06 -34.94 -2.44
N LYS A 28 -29.03 -35.02 -3.29
CA LYS A 28 -27.67 -34.58 -2.94
C LYS A 28 -27.57 -33.06 -2.81
N ALA A 29 -28.23 -32.31 -3.70
CA ALA A 29 -28.33 -30.85 -3.61
C ALA A 29 -29.13 -30.40 -2.36
N ASN A 30 -30.22 -31.10 -2.04
CA ASN A 30 -31.03 -30.80 -0.86
C ASN A 30 -30.34 -31.23 0.46
N LYS A 31 -29.61 -32.36 0.46
CA LYS A 31 -28.76 -32.79 1.58
C LYS A 31 -27.63 -31.78 1.83
N ASN A 32 -27.01 -31.26 0.77
CA ASN A 32 -25.98 -30.23 0.91
C ASN A 32 -26.55 -28.91 1.47
N LYS A 33 -27.76 -28.52 1.06
CA LYS A 33 -28.42 -27.32 1.57
C LYS A 33 -28.87 -27.46 3.03
N GLN A 34 -29.38 -28.63 3.42
CA GLN A 34 -29.68 -28.92 4.83
C GLN A 34 -28.42 -28.94 5.68
N MET A 35 -27.35 -29.52 5.18
CA MET A 35 -26.05 -29.54 5.85
C MET A 35 -25.48 -28.14 6.04
N GLU A 36 -25.59 -27.26 5.04
CA GLU A 36 -25.18 -25.86 5.14
C GLU A 36 -25.96 -25.11 6.24
N ILE A 37 -27.30 -25.22 6.24
CA ILE A 37 -28.15 -24.62 7.28
C ILE A 37 -27.80 -25.15 8.67
N GLU A 38 -27.55 -26.45 8.78
CA GLU A 38 -27.20 -27.09 10.06
C GLU A 38 -25.79 -26.70 10.51
N LEU A 39 -24.83 -26.51 9.60
CA LEU A 39 -23.50 -25.99 9.91
C LEU A 39 -23.57 -24.54 10.42
N GLU A 40 -24.34 -23.68 9.75
CA GLU A 40 -24.51 -22.27 10.13
C GLU A 40 -25.00 -22.08 11.57
N LYS A 41 -25.86 -22.98 12.05
CA LYS A 41 -26.38 -22.97 13.44
C LYS A 41 -25.28 -22.98 14.50
N TYR A 42 -24.13 -23.57 14.18
CA TYR A 42 -22.99 -23.72 15.07
C TYR A 42 -21.80 -22.84 14.67
N MET A 43 -21.92 -22.02 13.61
CA MET A 43 -20.90 -21.02 13.30
C MET A 43 -21.01 -19.86 14.28
N VAL A 44 -19.90 -19.51 14.90
CA VAL A 44 -19.79 -18.43 15.88
C VAL A 44 -18.71 -17.46 15.44
N GLU A 45 -18.86 -16.19 15.81
CA GLU A 45 -17.86 -15.15 15.59
C GLU A 45 -17.25 -14.77 16.94
N SER A 46 -15.93 -14.88 17.09
CA SER A 46 -15.21 -14.41 18.27
C SER A 46 -15.11 -12.88 18.28
N ASN A 47 -14.74 -12.31 19.43
CA ASN A 47 -14.59 -10.87 19.62
C ASN A 47 -13.55 -10.22 18.68
N ASP A 48 -12.54 -10.98 18.22
CA ASP A 48 -11.56 -10.54 17.22
C ASP A 48 -12.06 -10.71 15.77
N GLY A 49 -13.34 -11.06 15.59
CA GLY A 49 -14.01 -11.15 14.30
C GLY A 49 -13.73 -12.42 13.52
N LYS A 50 -13.14 -13.45 14.15
CA LYS A 50 -12.88 -14.73 13.51
C LYS A 50 -14.12 -15.61 13.56
N ARG A 51 -14.46 -16.25 12.44
CA ARG A 51 -15.55 -17.22 12.40
C ARG A 51 -14.98 -18.62 12.59
N TYR A 52 -15.58 -19.38 13.48
CA TYR A 52 -15.22 -20.77 13.73
C TYR A 52 -16.49 -21.57 14.00
N PHE A 53 -16.38 -22.89 13.88
CA PHE A 53 -17.42 -23.82 14.19
C PHE A 53 -17.35 -24.22 15.67
N ASP A 54 -18.42 -24.00 16.43
CA ASP A 54 -18.51 -24.35 17.85
C ASP A 54 -18.80 -25.85 18.02
N ILE A 55 -17.71 -26.63 18.08
CA ILE A 55 -17.77 -28.10 18.21
C ILE A 55 -18.44 -28.52 19.51
N ASP A 56 -18.23 -27.79 20.60
CA ASP A 56 -18.74 -28.17 21.92
C ASP A 56 -20.26 -27.95 21.99
N LYS A 57 -20.74 -26.83 21.43
CA LYS A 57 -22.17 -26.61 21.22
C LYS A 57 -22.78 -27.67 20.32
N ALA A 58 -22.16 -27.96 19.17
CA ALA A 58 -22.67 -28.99 18.25
C ALA A 58 -22.76 -30.39 18.91
N LYS A 59 -21.76 -30.78 19.71
CA LYS A 59 -21.80 -32.04 20.48
C LYS A 59 -22.89 -32.05 21.54
N SER A 60 -23.03 -30.98 22.32
CA SER A 60 -24.05 -30.88 23.37
C SER A 60 -25.48 -30.90 22.83
N GLU A 61 -25.69 -30.36 21.63
CA GLU A 61 -26.96 -30.40 20.92
C GLU A 61 -27.14 -31.67 20.06
N LYS A 62 -26.21 -32.63 20.15
CA LYS A 62 -26.24 -33.93 19.43
C LYS A 62 -26.33 -33.77 17.91
N ALA A 63 -25.57 -32.86 17.33
CA ALA A 63 -25.40 -32.75 15.88
C ALA A 63 -24.86 -34.06 15.29
N SER A 64 -25.17 -34.31 14.01
CA SER A 64 -24.75 -35.54 13.33
C SER A 64 -23.23 -35.62 13.13
N ASP A 65 -22.70 -36.84 12.98
CA ASP A 65 -21.27 -37.07 12.75
C ASP A 65 -20.76 -36.35 11.49
N ASP A 66 -21.56 -36.33 10.41
CA ASP A 66 -21.27 -35.58 9.17
C ASP A 66 -21.04 -34.08 9.46
N ILE A 67 -21.84 -33.49 10.36
CA ILE A 67 -21.75 -32.07 10.75
C ILE A 67 -20.52 -31.82 11.63
N LEU A 68 -20.22 -32.74 12.56
CA LEU A 68 -19.03 -32.65 13.41
C LEU A 68 -17.73 -32.78 12.59
N GLU A 69 -17.68 -33.68 11.61
CA GLU A 69 -16.53 -33.85 10.72
C GLU A 69 -16.29 -32.59 9.88
N MET A 70 -17.34 -32.06 9.27
CA MET A 70 -17.24 -30.85 8.45
C MET A 70 -16.91 -29.61 9.30
N GLY A 71 -17.43 -29.51 10.52
CA GLY A 71 -17.07 -28.47 11.48
C GLY A 71 -15.59 -28.50 11.89
N ASN A 72 -15.03 -29.70 12.10
CA ASN A 72 -13.59 -29.87 12.34
C ASN A 72 -12.75 -29.42 11.14
N LEU A 73 -13.17 -29.76 9.92
CA LEU A 73 -12.49 -29.33 8.69
C LEU A 73 -12.51 -27.80 8.54
N ILE A 74 -13.66 -27.16 8.77
CA ILE A 74 -13.79 -25.70 8.76
C ILE A 74 -12.83 -25.06 9.77
N ASN A 75 -12.76 -25.59 10.99
CA ASN A 75 -11.85 -25.08 12.01
C ASN A 75 -10.38 -25.26 11.63
N SER A 76 -10.01 -26.40 11.02
CA SER A 76 -8.66 -26.63 10.51
C SER A 76 -8.29 -25.62 9.42
N MET A 77 -9.19 -25.42 8.45
CA MET A 77 -8.99 -24.46 7.37
C MET A 77 -8.91 -23.02 7.88
N ALA A 78 -9.77 -22.64 8.83
CA ALA A 78 -9.76 -21.33 9.46
C ALA A 78 -8.45 -21.10 10.23
N LYS A 79 -7.98 -22.10 10.99
CA LYS A 79 -6.70 -22.05 11.69
C LYS A 79 -5.53 -21.86 10.73
N ASP A 80 -5.51 -22.60 9.63
CA ASP A 80 -4.47 -22.45 8.60
C ASP A 80 -4.54 -21.07 7.92
N TRP A 81 -5.75 -20.58 7.62
CA TRP A 81 -5.97 -19.25 7.05
C TRP A 81 -5.47 -18.14 7.99
N TYR A 82 -5.89 -18.14 9.26
CA TYR A 82 -5.48 -17.15 10.25
C TYR A 82 -3.99 -17.24 10.60
N ASN A 83 -3.40 -18.43 10.56
CA ASN A 83 -1.95 -18.59 10.73
C ASN A 83 -1.18 -18.09 9.50
N LYS A 84 -1.73 -18.21 8.29
CA LYS A 84 -1.13 -17.71 7.06
C LYS A 84 -1.24 -16.19 6.96
N ASP A 85 -2.36 -15.61 7.38
CA ASP A 85 -2.57 -14.16 7.45
C ASP A 85 -1.77 -13.52 8.57
N SER A 86 -1.70 -14.11 9.77
CA SER A 86 -0.86 -13.58 10.85
C SER A 86 0.63 -13.63 10.50
N LYS A 87 1.09 -14.67 9.79
CA LYS A 87 2.45 -14.72 9.24
C LYS A 87 2.66 -13.69 8.12
N ARG A 88 1.73 -13.52 7.17
CA ARG A 88 1.83 -12.47 6.12
C ARG A 88 1.82 -11.05 6.68
N ILE A 89 1.03 -10.81 7.72
CA ILE A 89 0.86 -9.49 8.34
C ILE A 89 2.06 -9.13 9.23
N ASN A 90 2.73 -10.12 9.84
CA ASN A 90 3.87 -9.89 10.72
C ASN A 90 5.24 -10.10 10.04
N SER A 91 5.32 -10.65 8.82
CA SER A 91 6.60 -10.99 8.17
C SER A 91 6.99 -10.10 6.99
N ILE A 92 6.24 -9.04 6.70
CA ILE A 92 6.69 -8.02 5.75
C ILE A 92 6.63 -6.71 6.50
N ASP A 93 7.80 -6.17 6.78
CA ASP A 93 8.02 -4.80 7.23
C ASP A 93 7.63 -3.86 6.07
N ILE A 94 6.35 -3.88 5.71
CA ILE A 94 5.81 -3.04 4.63
C ILE A 94 5.94 -1.63 5.15
N LYS A 95 6.83 -0.86 4.51
CA LYS A 95 6.96 0.56 4.77
C LYS A 95 5.57 1.19 4.67
N LYS A 96 5.18 1.84 5.75
CA LYS A 96 3.88 2.43 5.96
C LYS A 96 4.03 3.94 5.95
N TYR A 97 3.14 4.61 5.22
CA TYR A 97 3.18 6.05 5.04
C TYR A 97 1.89 6.67 5.57
N PRO A 98 1.99 7.73 6.37
CA PRO A 98 0.83 8.30 7.02
C PRO A 98 -0.01 9.08 6.00
N ILE A 99 -1.26 8.63 5.81
CA ILE A 99 -2.14 9.07 4.71
C ILE A 99 -2.37 10.57 4.78
N ARG A 100 -2.68 11.09 5.98
CA ARG A 100 -3.02 12.50 6.15
C ARG A 100 -1.88 13.39 5.67
N GLU A 101 -0.68 13.16 6.16
CA GLU A 101 0.51 13.95 5.84
C GLU A 101 0.85 13.88 4.35
N ILE A 102 0.73 12.71 3.72
CA ILE A 102 0.93 12.58 2.28
C ILE A 102 -0.06 13.47 1.52
N PHE A 103 -1.35 13.27 1.75
CA PHE A 103 -2.38 13.87 0.91
C PHE A 103 -2.59 15.37 1.21
N GLU A 104 -2.46 15.80 2.46
CA GLU A 104 -2.47 17.22 2.80
C GLU A 104 -1.29 17.95 2.15
N ASN A 105 -0.08 17.35 2.11
CA ASN A 105 1.05 17.91 1.38
C ASN A 105 0.76 18.04 -0.13
N LEU A 106 -0.04 17.14 -0.69
CA LEU A 106 -0.48 17.19 -2.09
C LEU A 106 -1.66 18.15 -2.34
N GLY A 107 -2.15 18.83 -1.29
CA GLY A 107 -3.25 19.79 -1.39
C GLY A 107 -4.64 19.17 -1.32
N TYR A 108 -4.75 17.91 -0.91
CA TYR A 108 -6.03 17.27 -0.64
C TYR A 108 -6.54 17.65 0.76
N LYS A 109 -7.85 17.76 0.89
CA LYS A 109 -8.53 17.74 2.18
C LYS A 109 -8.81 16.29 2.57
N VAL A 110 -8.35 15.90 3.75
CA VAL A 110 -8.48 14.55 4.29
C VAL A 110 -9.59 14.53 5.34
N ILE A 111 -10.66 13.78 5.10
CA ILE A 111 -11.79 13.65 6.03
C ILE A 111 -11.81 12.23 6.59
N TRP A 112 -11.89 12.13 7.91
CA TRP A 112 -12.02 10.87 8.62
C TRP A 112 -13.48 10.59 9.00
N ARG A 113 -14.00 9.43 8.60
CA ARG A 113 -15.34 8.96 8.97
C ARG A 113 -15.21 7.84 10.00
N ASN A 114 -15.41 8.17 11.27
CA ASN A 114 -15.23 7.23 12.39
C ASN A 114 -16.22 6.07 12.39
N ASP A 115 -17.46 6.37 11.99
CA ASP A 115 -18.58 5.44 11.90
C ASP A 115 -18.35 4.37 10.84
N SER A 116 -17.80 4.75 9.68
CA SER A 116 -17.55 3.82 8.58
C SER A 116 -16.10 3.29 8.52
N ARG A 117 -15.18 3.83 9.33
CA ARG A 117 -13.73 3.58 9.21
C ARG A 117 -13.24 3.81 7.78
N GLU A 118 -13.54 5.01 7.30
CA GLU A 118 -13.20 5.45 5.96
C GLU A 118 -12.40 6.75 6.01
N ILE A 119 -11.49 6.90 5.05
CA ILE A 119 -10.82 8.17 4.79
C ILE A 119 -11.22 8.64 3.39
N GLU A 120 -11.80 9.83 3.33
CA GLU A 120 -12.20 10.48 2.09
C GLU A 120 -11.16 11.55 1.73
N LEU A 121 -10.70 11.52 0.48
CA LEU A 121 -9.73 12.48 -0.05
C LEU A 121 -10.42 13.39 -1.07
N TYR A 122 -10.46 14.68 -0.76
CA TYR A 122 -11.05 15.69 -1.62
C TYR A 122 -9.98 16.59 -2.23
N PHE A 123 -10.07 16.85 -3.53
CA PHE A 123 -9.24 17.84 -4.21
C PHE A 123 -10.13 18.88 -4.87
N LYS A 124 -9.94 20.16 -4.55
CA LYS A 124 -10.82 21.26 -5.01
C LYS A 124 -12.30 20.95 -4.78
N GLU A 125 -12.63 20.48 -3.59
CA GLU A 125 -14.00 20.13 -3.15
C GLU A 125 -14.63 18.90 -3.83
N GLU A 126 -13.92 18.23 -4.75
CA GLU A 126 -14.36 16.99 -5.39
C GLU A 126 -13.78 15.75 -4.69
N LEU A 127 -14.61 14.75 -4.40
CA LEU A 127 -14.15 13.47 -3.85
C LEU A 127 -13.36 12.71 -4.91
N LYS A 128 -12.07 12.49 -4.69
CA LYS A 128 -11.19 11.77 -5.62
C LYS A 128 -10.94 10.33 -5.21
N TYR A 129 -10.69 10.10 -3.93
CA TYR A 129 -10.38 8.76 -3.43
C TYR A 129 -11.10 8.48 -2.12
N LYS A 130 -11.35 7.20 -1.89
CA LYS A 130 -11.91 6.70 -0.65
C LYS A 130 -11.13 5.47 -0.22
N PHE A 131 -10.57 5.54 0.97
CA PHE A 131 -9.82 4.48 1.62
C PHE A 131 -10.70 3.82 2.67
N TYR A 132 -10.61 2.49 2.78
CA TYR A 132 -11.41 1.71 3.72
C TYR A 132 -10.52 0.84 4.59
N GLU A 133 -10.81 0.82 5.90
CA GLU A 133 -10.27 -0.17 6.83
C GLU A 133 -11.38 -1.16 7.17
N ASN A 134 -11.50 -2.22 6.36
CA ASN A 134 -12.38 -3.34 6.67
C ASN A 134 -11.61 -4.68 6.74
N LYS A 135 -12.27 -5.71 7.27
CA LYS A 135 -11.68 -7.03 7.55
C LYS A 135 -11.15 -7.77 6.30
N PHE A 136 -11.59 -7.42 5.10
CA PHE A 136 -11.32 -8.21 3.88
C PHE A 136 -10.51 -7.45 2.82
N ASN A 137 -10.58 -6.12 2.81
CA ASN A 137 -9.93 -5.26 1.82
C ASN A 137 -9.42 -3.99 2.50
N THR A 138 -8.35 -4.15 3.28
CA THR A 138 -7.71 -3.08 4.02
C THR A 138 -6.78 -2.28 3.09
N GLN A 139 -7.15 -1.05 2.76
CA GLN A 139 -6.26 -0.13 2.02
C GLN A 139 -5.34 0.70 2.92
N TYR A 140 -5.60 0.66 4.24
CA TYR A 140 -4.79 1.34 5.24
C TYR A 140 -4.94 0.70 6.62
N LYS A 141 -3.97 0.88 7.51
CA LYS A 141 -4.01 0.41 8.90
C LYS A 141 -3.85 1.57 9.88
N ILE A 142 -4.59 1.52 10.98
CA ILE A 142 -4.41 2.46 12.09
C ILE A 142 -3.33 1.96 13.06
N VAL A 143 -2.38 2.82 13.38
CA VAL A 143 -1.38 2.64 14.45
C VAL A 143 -1.29 3.96 15.19
N ASP A 144 -1.40 3.95 16.52
CA ASP A 144 -1.31 5.15 17.38
C ASP A 144 -2.19 6.33 16.91
N ASN A 145 -3.43 6.04 16.53
CA ASN A 145 -4.41 7.00 15.99
C ASN A 145 -4.02 7.66 14.65
N VAL A 146 -3.07 7.09 13.92
CA VAL A 146 -2.66 7.53 12.59
C VAL A 146 -2.94 6.43 11.58
N ALA A 147 -3.54 6.76 10.44
CA ALA A 147 -3.72 5.81 9.35
C ALA A 147 -2.54 5.80 8.41
N TYR A 148 -2.10 4.58 8.08
CA TYR A 148 -0.99 4.33 7.19
C TYR A 148 -1.40 3.48 6.00
N THR A 149 -0.92 3.84 4.82
CA THR A 149 -1.04 3.02 3.61
C THR A 149 0.33 2.51 3.15
N SER A 150 0.34 1.57 2.21
CA SER A 150 1.56 1.03 1.62
C SER A 150 1.95 1.74 0.33
N ILE A 151 3.21 1.61 -0.08
CA ILE A 151 3.70 2.20 -1.32
C ILE A 151 2.99 1.64 -2.56
N GLU A 152 2.63 0.35 -2.54
CA GLU A 152 1.93 -0.29 -3.65
C GLU A 152 0.56 0.34 -3.89
N ILE A 153 -0.12 0.73 -2.81
CA ILE A 153 -1.41 1.44 -2.91
C ILE A 153 -1.17 2.84 -3.44
N LEU A 154 -0.17 3.58 -2.94
CA LEU A 154 0.15 4.92 -3.43
C LEU A 154 0.52 4.93 -4.92
N ASP A 155 1.28 3.94 -5.39
CA ASP A 155 1.68 3.79 -6.79
C ASP A 155 0.51 3.38 -7.71
N ALA A 156 -0.51 2.70 -7.16
CA ALA A 156 -1.71 2.33 -7.90
C ALA A 156 -2.69 3.51 -8.08
N LEU A 157 -2.51 4.60 -7.33
CA LEU A 157 -3.33 5.78 -7.49
C LEU A 157 -2.88 6.55 -8.73
N ASP A 158 -3.81 6.72 -9.66
CA ASP A 158 -3.64 7.66 -10.76
C ASP A 158 -3.90 9.08 -10.24
N LEU A 159 -2.91 9.65 -9.56
CA LEU A 159 -2.98 10.97 -8.97
C LEU A 159 -3.01 12.01 -10.10
N ASP A 160 -4.20 12.54 -10.38
CA ASP A 160 -4.40 13.66 -11.32
C ASP A 160 -3.76 14.93 -10.72
N MET A 161 -2.47 15.08 -10.98
CA MET A 161 -1.62 16.09 -10.36
C MET A 161 -1.24 17.14 -11.38
N ASN A 162 -1.49 18.41 -11.03
CA ASN A 162 -0.89 19.55 -11.73
C ASN A 162 0.64 19.39 -11.72
N GLU A 163 1.33 19.86 -12.76
CA GLU A 163 2.80 19.87 -12.85
C GLU A 163 3.46 20.46 -11.60
N LYS A 164 2.83 21.45 -10.98
CA LYS A 164 3.27 22.07 -9.72
C LYS A 164 3.38 21.13 -8.52
N VAL A 165 2.71 19.98 -8.56
CA VAL A 165 2.72 18.97 -7.49
C VAL A 165 3.69 17.84 -7.81
N LYS A 166 4.10 17.68 -9.08
CA LYS A 166 5.16 16.75 -9.45
C LYS A 166 6.45 17.20 -8.76
N ASN A 167 7.13 16.27 -8.11
CA ASN A 167 8.38 16.50 -7.36
C ASN A 167 8.24 17.29 -6.03
N LYS A 168 7.02 17.49 -5.51
CA LYS A 168 6.86 18.01 -4.14
C LYS A 168 7.38 16.98 -3.12
N ILE A 169 8.06 17.49 -2.09
CA ILE A 169 8.64 16.67 -1.02
C ILE A 169 7.57 16.28 -0.01
N ILE A 170 7.54 14.99 0.33
CA ILE A 170 6.62 14.38 1.28
C ILE A 170 7.45 13.73 2.38
N PHE A 171 7.25 14.15 3.63
CA PHE A 171 7.96 13.55 4.76
C PHE A 171 7.33 12.21 5.14
N VAL A 172 8.16 11.18 5.13
CA VAL A 172 7.71 9.79 5.36
C VAL A 172 7.92 9.39 6.81
N ASN A 173 9.03 9.82 7.42
CA ASN A 173 9.31 9.50 8.81
C ASN A 173 10.21 10.59 9.44
N LYS A 174 9.74 11.17 10.54
CA LYS A 174 10.45 12.21 11.32
C LYS A 174 11.37 11.64 12.40
N GLU A 175 11.32 10.34 12.68
CA GLU A 175 12.03 9.69 13.78
C GLU A 175 13.44 9.20 13.41
N ARG A 176 13.83 9.32 12.13
CA ARG A 176 15.17 8.92 11.67
C ARG A 176 16.20 10.03 11.90
N LEU A 177 17.47 9.63 12.06
CA LEU A 177 18.62 10.53 12.19
C LEU A 177 18.80 11.45 10.95
N VAL A 178 18.29 11.01 9.81
CA VAL A 178 18.21 11.78 8.57
C VAL A 178 16.76 11.80 8.12
N PRO A 179 16.21 12.96 7.71
CA PRO A 179 14.84 13.06 7.23
C PRO A 179 14.60 12.08 6.08
N ASN A 180 13.64 11.19 6.27
CA ASN A 180 13.19 10.27 5.24
C ASN A 180 12.09 10.97 4.44
N PHE A 181 12.27 11.10 3.14
CA PHE A 181 11.33 11.81 2.29
C PHE A 181 11.07 11.07 0.98
N ALA A 182 9.92 11.37 0.41
CA ALA A 182 9.45 10.86 -0.86
C ALA A 182 8.98 12.02 -1.75
N TYR A 183 8.74 11.70 -3.01
CA TYR A 183 8.27 12.62 -4.02
C TYR A 183 7.43 11.86 -5.05
N ILE A 184 6.62 12.58 -5.83
CA ILE A 184 5.87 11.96 -6.93
C ILE A 184 6.50 12.33 -8.26
N LYS A 185 6.79 11.32 -9.08
CA LYS A 185 7.32 11.49 -10.43
C LYS A 185 6.67 10.49 -11.37
N ASP A 186 6.14 11.00 -12.48
CA ASP A 186 5.43 10.21 -13.50
C ASP A 186 4.24 9.44 -12.92
N GLY A 187 3.46 10.08 -12.03
CA GLY A 187 2.32 9.46 -11.34
C GLY A 187 2.68 8.47 -10.25
N LYS A 188 3.98 8.19 -10.03
CA LYS A 188 4.44 7.20 -9.05
C LYS A 188 5.05 7.83 -7.82
N PHE A 189 4.77 7.26 -6.66
CA PHE A 189 5.33 7.64 -5.39
C PHE A 189 6.73 7.03 -5.25
N LYS A 190 7.75 7.86 -5.10
CA LYS A 190 9.15 7.45 -5.03
C LYS A 190 9.78 7.92 -3.74
N GLU A 191 10.28 6.98 -2.95
CA GLU A 191 11.09 7.30 -1.78
C GLU A 191 12.54 7.60 -2.20
N VAL A 192 13.18 8.55 -1.53
CA VAL A 192 14.64 8.69 -1.61
C VAL A 192 15.26 7.80 -0.54
N ASP A 193 15.75 6.64 -0.98
CA ASP A 193 16.41 5.64 -0.16
C ASP A 193 17.87 5.36 -0.57
N GLY A 194 18.55 4.51 0.20
CA GLY A 194 19.94 4.11 -0.06
C GLY A 194 20.96 5.20 0.23
N ASP A 195 22.12 5.08 -0.42
CA ASP A 195 23.19 6.07 -0.34
C ASP A 195 22.97 7.14 -1.43
N TYR A 196 23.03 8.41 -1.04
CA TYR A 196 22.78 9.53 -1.95
C TYR A 196 23.48 10.81 -1.50
N ILE A 197 23.63 11.73 -2.43
CA ILE A 197 24.09 13.09 -2.19
C ILE A 197 22.90 14.03 -2.40
N ILE A 198 22.59 14.85 -1.39
CA ILE A 198 21.58 15.89 -1.51
C ILE A 198 22.25 17.27 -1.50
N ILE A 199 21.89 18.10 -2.46
CA ILE A 199 22.45 19.44 -2.64
C ILE A 199 21.30 20.43 -2.57
N PHE A 200 21.34 21.29 -1.57
CA PHE A 200 20.42 22.42 -1.44
C PHE A 200 21.04 23.63 -2.12
N TRP A 201 20.30 24.21 -3.05
CA TRP A 201 20.72 25.36 -3.85
C TRP A 201 19.54 26.31 -4.07
N ALA A 202 19.82 27.51 -4.57
CA ALA A 202 18.79 28.47 -4.96
C ALA A 202 19.27 29.34 -6.12
N ASP A 203 18.31 29.91 -6.85
CA ASP A 203 18.52 30.87 -7.93
C ASP A 203 19.14 32.19 -7.43
N TRP A 204 18.71 32.69 -6.27
CA TRP A 204 19.24 33.90 -5.64
C TRP A 204 20.66 33.72 -5.07
N CYS A 205 21.18 32.50 -5.04
CA CYS A 205 22.49 32.19 -4.47
C CYS A 205 23.61 32.42 -5.50
N SER A 206 24.39 33.49 -5.29
CA SER A 206 25.51 33.88 -6.16
C SER A 206 26.58 32.80 -6.35
N LYS A 207 26.72 31.89 -5.37
CA LYS A 207 27.68 30.78 -5.39
C LYS A 207 27.12 29.49 -5.98
N CYS A 208 25.83 29.43 -6.28
CA CYS A 208 25.19 28.20 -6.73
C CYS A 208 25.37 27.95 -8.23
N GLY A 209 25.58 28.99 -9.03
CA GLY A 209 25.87 28.85 -10.47
C GLY A 209 27.17 28.10 -10.79
N SER A 210 28.16 28.09 -9.88
CA SER A 210 29.36 27.26 -10.05
C SER A 210 29.13 25.80 -9.68
N VAL A 211 28.21 25.53 -8.74
CA VAL A 211 27.83 24.17 -8.33
C VAL A 211 27.10 23.46 -9.47
N THR A 212 26.11 24.11 -10.09
CA THR A 212 25.36 23.52 -11.23
C THR A 212 26.30 23.20 -12.40
N LYS A 213 27.19 24.13 -12.76
CA LYS A 213 28.22 23.89 -13.79
C LYS A 213 29.16 22.74 -13.43
N ALA A 214 29.53 22.58 -12.16
CA ALA A 214 30.37 21.47 -11.73
C ALA A 214 29.64 20.12 -11.89
N LEU A 215 28.35 20.07 -11.54
CA LEU A 215 27.52 18.87 -11.71
C LEU A 215 27.37 18.49 -13.20
N GLU A 216 27.16 19.47 -14.09
CA GLU A 216 27.00 19.24 -15.52
C GLU A 216 28.28 18.76 -16.22
N ASN A 217 29.44 19.20 -15.73
CA ASN A 217 30.74 18.87 -16.31
C ASN A 217 31.33 17.55 -15.80
N GLN A 218 30.75 16.94 -14.76
CA GLN A 218 31.22 15.69 -14.18
C GLN A 218 30.37 14.50 -14.62
N ASN A 219 31.02 13.36 -14.86
CA ASN A 219 30.32 12.11 -15.20
C ASN A 219 29.86 11.39 -13.93
N LEU A 220 28.81 11.91 -13.28
CA LEU A 220 28.30 11.41 -12.00
C LEU A 220 27.23 10.33 -12.17
N LYS A 221 27.22 9.59 -13.29
CA LYS A 221 26.16 8.61 -13.62
C LYS A 221 25.98 7.48 -12.60
N ASN A 222 27.01 7.20 -11.80
CA ASN A 222 26.96 6.16 -10.77
C ASN A 222 26.55 6.71 -9.39
N GLN A 223 26.29 8.01 -9.26
CA GLN A 223 25.92 8.65 -8.01
C GLN A 223 24.44 9.03 -8.01
N LYS A 224 23.73 8.70 -6.94
CA LYS A 224 22.35 9.17 -6.72
C LYS A 224 22.42 10.58 -6.18
N ILE A 225 22.23 11.58 -7.04
CA ILE A 225 22.23 13.00 -6.66
C ILE A 225 20.80 13.54 -6.67
N VAL A 226 20.43 14.16 -5.55
CA VAL A 226 19.18 14.89 -5.35
C VAL A 226 19.51 16.38 -5.26
N LEU A 227 19.02 17.17 -6.21
CA LEU A 227 19.20 18.61 -6.25
C LEU A 227 17.89 19.26 -5.81
N VAL A 228 17.92 19.97 -4.69
CA VAL A 228 16.74 20.59 -4.08
C VAL A 228 16.83 22.09 -4.22
N ASN A 229 15.93 22.67 -5.02
CA ASN A 229 15.82 24.12 -5.18
C ASN A 229 15.02 24.72 -4.02
N LEU A 230 15.55 25.76 -3.39
CA LEU A 230 14.85 26.58 -2.39
C LEU A 230 14.23 27.85 -2.98
N GLY A 231 14.48 28.12 -4.28
CA GLY A 231 13.90 29.23 -5.01
C GLY A 231 12.40 29.08 -5.23
N LYS A 232 11.77 30.18 -5.67
CA LYS A 232 10.33 30.18 -6.00
C LYS A 232 10.04 29.55 -7.35
N GLU A 233 10.98 29.64 -8.28
CA GLU A 233 10.83 29.09 -9.61
C GLU A 233 11.18 27.60 -9.64
N GLU A 234 10.43 26.82 -10.43
CA GLU A 234 10.76 25.41 -10.61
C GLU A 234 12.06 25.25 -11.38
N PHE A 235 12.86 24.28 -10.95
CA PHE A 235 14.11 23.96 -11.60
C PHE A 235 14.11 22.52 -12.09
N PHE A 236 14.41 22.36 -13.37
CA PHE A 236 14.53 21.07 -14.01
C PHE A 236 15.99 20.76 -14.35
N ASN A 237 16.42 19.54 -14.03
CA ASN A 237 17.70 19.00 -14.48
C ASN A 237 17.48 17.64 -15.13
N LYS A 238 18.08 17.43 -16.31
CA LYS A 238 17.96 16.17 -17.06
C LYS A 238 18.81 15.03 -16.51
N TYR A 239 19.83 15.32 -15.71
CA TYR A 239 20.83 14.35 -15.24
C TYR A 239 20.60 13.89 -13.81
N PHE A 240 19.97 14.73 -12.99
CA PHE A 240 19.79 14.48 -11.55
C PHE A 240 18.31 14.56 -11.16
N LEU A 241 17.98 14.02 -9.99
CA LEU A 241 16.66 14.23 -9.43
C LEU A 241 16.56 15.68 -8.94
N SER A 242 15.78 16.51 -9.64
CA SER A 242 15.47 17.87 -9.18
C SER A 242 14.15 17.90 -8.41
N LEU A 243 14.17 18.46 -7.20
CA LEU A 243 13.00 18.70 -6.36
C LEU A 243 12.91 20.19 -6.01
N ASN A 244 11.72 20.64 -5.62
CA ASN A 244 11.47 22.00 -5.17
C ASN A 244 11.03 22.01 -3.69
N ASP A 245 11.67 22.84 -2.87
CA ASP A 245 11.44 23.00 -1.43
C ASP A 245 11.41 24.49 -1.07
N SER A 246 10.52 25.26 -1.71
CA SER A 246 10.41 26.71 -1.51
C SER A 246 10.01 27.13 -0.09
N GLU A 247 9.41 26.21 0.69
CA GLU A 247 9.10 26.40 2.12
C GLU A 247 10.28 26.06 3.05
N GLU A 248 11.37 25.54 2.47
CA GLU A 248 12.61 25.12 3.12
C GLU A 248 12.38 24.04 4.19
N THR A 249 11.30 23.27 4.09
CA THR A 249 10.94 22.28 5.12
C THR A 249 11.96 21.15 5.13
N LEU A 250 12.39 20.68 3.97
CA LEU A 250 13.43 19.65 3.85
C LEU A 250 14.78 20.22 4.25
N PHE A 251 15.12 21.42 3.79
CA PHE A 251 16.36 22.09 4.18
C PHE A 251 16.51 22.22 5.70
N LYS A 252 15.46 22.69 6.39
CA LYS A 252 15.43 22.80 7.85
C LYS A 252 15.52 21.46 8.55
N SER A 253 14.86 20.42 8.02
CA SER A 253 14.93 19.06 8.58
C SER A 253 16.35 18.47 8.51
N PHE A 254 17.14 18.87 7.52
CA PHE A 254 18.57 18.53 7.40
C PHE A 254 19.48 19.43 8.25
N LYS A 255 18.93 20.34 9.07
CA LYS A 255 19.67 21.38 9.79
C LYS A 255 20.55 22.19 8.84
N GLY A 256 19.99 22.52 7.68
CA GLY A 256 20.59 23.44 6.72
C GLY A 256 20.61 24.86 7.27
N GLU A 257 21.74 25.54 7.12
CA GLU A 257 21.94 26.91 7.63
C GLU A 257 22.38 27.88 6.52
N TYR A 258 22.98 27.35 5.44
CA TYR A 258 23.56 28.15 4.37
C TYR A 258 23.32 27.50 3.00
N VAL A 259 23.33 28.30 1.94
CA VAL A 259 23.11 27.86 0.56
C VAL A 259 24.28 28.31 -0.33
N PRO A 260 24.94 27.42 -1.09
CA PRO A 260 24.62 26.00 -1.23
C PRO A 260 25.16 25.19 -0.05
N THR A 261 24.48 24.09 0.27
CA THR A 261 24.96 23.06 1.19
C THR A 261 24.74 21.68 0.58
N LEU A 262 25.72 20.81 0.74
CA LEU A 262 25.69 19.42 0.32
C LEU A 262 25.71 18.52 1.56
N PHE A 263 24.89 17.47 1.55
CA PHE A 263 24.98 16.37 2.51
C PHE A 263 25.21 15.06 1.77
N LYS A 264 26.13 14.24 2.27
CA LYS A 264 26.34 12.87 1.83
C LYS A 264 25.67 11.93 2.82
N ILE A 265 24.73 11.13 2.35
CA ILE A 265 23.97 10.18 3.15
C ILE A 265 24.45 8.79 2.79
N GLU A 266 24.87 8.03 3.80
CA GLU A 266 25.20 6.62 3.65
C GLU A 266 24.50 5.81 4.75
N LYS A 267 23.79 4.76 4.35
CA LYS A 267 23.01 3.89 5.25
C LYS A 267 22.07 4.69 6.16
N GLY A 268 21.45 5.73 5.61
CA GLY A 268 20.50 6.59 6.33
C GLY A 268 21.13 7.51 7.39
N VAL A 269 22.44 7.78 7.31
CA VAL A 269 23.16 8.69 8.22
C VAL A 269 23.92 9.74 7.40
N ILE A 270 23.89 11.00 7.83
CA ILE A 270 24.74 12.07 7.27
C ILE A 270 26.20 11.74 7.61
N LYS A 271 26.99 11.43 6.60
CA LYS A 271 28.44 11.21 6.73
C LYS A 271 29.23 12.49 6.58
N GLU A 272 28.79 13.36 5.69
CA GLU A 272 29.48 14.61 5.37
C GLU A 272 28.43 15.73 5.22
N LYS A 273 28.75 16.90 5.77
CA LYS A 273 28.04 18.17 5.55
C LYS A 273 29.06 19.16 5.02
N ILE A 274 28.83 19.67 3.81
CA ILE A 274 29.75 20.59 3.12
C ILE A 274 28.99 21.86 2.80
N ILE A 275 29.51 22.99 3.27
CA ILE A 275 28.83 24.27 3.21
C ILE A 275 29.63 25.22 2.33
N GLY A 276 28.95 25.91 1.41
CA GLY A 276 29.56 26.96 0.59
C GLY A 276 29.98 26.48 -0.80
N GLY A 277 29.86 27.36 -1.80
CA GLY A 277 29.99 26.98 -3.21
C GLY A 277 31.36 26.43 -3.59
N ASN A 278 32.46 26.95 -3.04
CA ASN A 278 33.80 26.48 -3.39
C ASN A 278 34.05 25.05 -2.88
N ASP A 279 33.68 24.76 -1.64
CA ASP A 279 33.90 23.45 -1.03
C ASP A 279 32.97 22.40 -1.63
N VAL A 280 31.71 22.77 -1.91
CA VAL A 280 30.77 21.92 -2.64
C VAL A 280 31.32 21.60 -4.04
N VAL A 281 31.82 22.59 -4.79
CA VAL A 281 32.44 22.35 -6.12
C VAL A 281 33.68 21.46 -6.00
N LYS A 282 34.52 21.67 -4.99
CA LYS A 282 35.71 20.84 -4.75
C LYS A 282 35.32 19.39 -4.49
N PHE A 283 34.30 19.17 -3.66
CA PHE A 283 33.77 17.84 -3.41
C PHE A 283 33.26 17.18 -4.69
N ILE A 284 32.40 17.86 -5.46
CA ILE A 284 31.83 17.34 -6.71
C ILE A 284 32.91 16.92 -7.71
N LYS A 285 34.03 17.66 -7.78
CA LYS A 285 35.16 17.34 -8.66
C LYS A 285 36.03 16.18 -8.17
N GLY A 286 35.91 15.81 -6.89
CA GLY A 286 36.68 14.73 -6.27
C GLY A 286 35.97 13.38 -6.22
N ILE A 287 34.70 13.32 -6.64
CA ILE A 287 33.90 12.10 -6.79
C ILE A 287 34.05 11.56 -8.21
#